data_AF-A0A353N860-F1
#
_entry.id   AF-A0A353N860-F1
#
_cell.length_a   1.000
_cell.length_b   1.000
_cell.length_c   1.000
_cell.angle_alpha   90.00
_cell.angle_beta   90.00
_cell.angle_gamma   90.00
#
_symmetry.space_group_name_H-M   'P 1'
#
loop_
_entity.id
_entity.type
_entity.pdbx_description
1 polymer ?
#
loop_
_entity_poly.entity_id
_entity_poly.type
_entity_poly.pdbx_seq_one_letter_code
_entity_poly.pdbx_strand_id
1 'polypeptide(L)'
;HDYHMVLALAMGAEFVMLGRYFARFDESPSRKVRQGMNYVKEYWGEGSNKARNWARYDMGGEDRLAFEEGVDSFGPNAGKLKDTLEICLAKIRSPM
;
A
#
# COMPACT_ATOMS: atom_id res chain seq x y z
N HIS A 1 1.25 -1.83 -12.83
CA HIS A 1 1.63 -3.25 -12.95
C HIS A 1 0.60 -4.03 -12.18
N ASP A 2 -0.55 -4.28 -12.81
CA ASP A 2 -1.71 -4.86 -12.12
C ASP A 2 -1.74 -6.39 -12.32
N TYR A 3 -0.95 -6.90 -13.27
CA TYR A 3 -0.79 -8.32 -13.56
C TYR A 3 -0.14 -9.13 -12.42
N HIS A 4 0.57 -8.48 -11.49
CA HIS A 4 1.10 -9.17 -10.30
C HIS A 4 -0.03 -9.77 -9.44
N MET A 5 -1.23 -9.18 -9.47
CA MET A 5 -2.39 -9.77 -8.81
C MET A 5 -2.77 -11.10 -9.47
N VAL A 6 -2.80 -11.15 -10.81
CA VAL A 6 -3.07 -12.38 -11.57
C VAL A 6 -2.02 -13.44 -11.29
N LEU A 7 -0.74 -13.08 -11.27
CA LEU A 7 0.33 -14.03 -10.95
C LEU A 7 0.21 -14.59 -9.54
N ALA A 8 -0.08 -13.76 -8.53
CA ALA A 8 -0.27 -14.22 -7.16
C ALA A 8 -1.45 -15.20 -7.05
N LEU A 9 -2.58 -14.87 -7.69
CA LEU A 9 -3.75 -15.76 -7.74
C LEU A 9 -3.44 -17.08 -8.47
N ALA A 10 -2.71 -17.01 -9.59
CA ALA A 10 -2.29 -18.19 -10.35
C ALA A 10 -1.31 -19.08 -9.58
N MET A 11 -0.52 -18.50 -8.67
CA MET A 11 0.36 -19.24 -7.74
C MET A 11 -0.40 -19.87 -6.55
N GLY A 12 -1.72 -19.74 -6.51
CA GLY A 12 -2.58 -20.39 -5.51
C GLY A 12 -3.05 -19.49 -4.38
N ALA A 13 -2.77 -18.17 -4.40
CA ALA A 13 -3.36 -17.26 -3.43
C ALA A 13 -4.87 -17.10 -3.67
N GLU A 14 -5.69 -17.20 -2.64
CA GLU A 14 -7.14 -16.99 -2.74
C GLU A 14 -7.51 -15.50 -2.76
N PHE A 15 -6.69 -14.66 -2.13
CA PHE A 15 -6.85 -13.22 -2.10
C PHE A 15 -5.50 -12.52 -1.93
N VAL A 16 -5.47 -11.21 -2.23
CA VAL A 16 -4.27 -10.37 -2.09
C VAL A 16 -4.54 -9.18 -1.17
N MET A 17 -3.65 -8.95 -0.20
CA MET A 17 -3.63 -7.74 0.63
C MET A 17 -2.61 -6.75 0.05
N LEU A 18 -3.00 -5.48 -0.09
CA LEU A 18 -2.22 -4.48 -0.81
C LEU A 18 -2.10 -3.20 0.02
N GLY A 19 -0.88 -2.74 0.31
CA GLY A 19 -0.67 -1.44 0.96
C GLY A 19 -0.60 -0.29 -0.05
N ARG A 20 0.54 -0.19 -0.74
CA ARG A 20 0.83 0.87 -1.71
C ARG A 20 -0.24 1.06 -2.79
N TYR A 21 -0.90 -0.01 -3.22
CA TYR A 21 -1.96 0.09 -4.23
C TYR A 21 -3.09 1.02 -3.75
N PHE A 22 -3.60 0.79 -2.54
CA PHE A 22 -4.70 1.55 -1.94
C PHE A 22 -4.27 2.91 -1.36
N ALA A 23 -3.03 3.03 -0.88
CA ALA A 23 -2.53 4.28 -0.31
C ALA A 23 -2.61 5.49 -1.26
N ARG A 24 -2.63 5.23 -2.58
CA ARG A 24 -2.67 6.25 -3.63
C ARG A 24 -4.05 6.85 -3.89
N PHE A 25 -5.12 6.31 -3.31
CA PHE A 25 -6.48 6.77 -3.60
C PHE A 25 -6.93 7.90 -2.67
N ASP A 26 -7.89 8.71 -3.13
CA ASP A 26 -8.44 9.83 -2.38
C ASP A 26 -9.09 9.36 -1.06
N GLU A 27 -9.63 8.13 -1.03
CA GLU A 27 -10.24 7.49 0.14
C GLU A 27 -9.23 6.99 1.19
N SER A 28 -7.93 6.92 0.86
CA SER A 28 -6.93 6.51 1.85
C SER A 28 -6.75 7.63 2.90
N PRO A 29 -6.48 7.29 4.18
CA PRO A 29 -6.49 8.27 5.28
C PRO A 29 -5.31 9.25 5.24
N SER A 30 -4.31 9.01 4.39
CA SER A 30 -3.11 9.84 4.32
C SER A 30 -3.36 11.17 3.60
N ARG A 31 -2.53 12.18 3.89
CA ARG A 31 -2.69 13.50 3.29
C ARG A 31 -2.28 13.50 1.82
N LYS A 32 -3.04 14.25 1.01
CA LYS A 32 -2.65 14.60 -0.36
C LYS A 32 -1.77 15.85 -0.31
N VAL A 33 -0.52 15.70 -0.74
CA VAL A 33 0.50 16.74 -0.70
C VAL A 33 0.85 17.16 -2.12
N ARG A 34 0.99 18.46 -2.35
CA ARG A 34 1.51 18.96 -3.62
C ARG A 34 3.04 18.97 -3.57
N GLN A 35 3.67 18.22 -4.47
CA GLN A 35 5.13 18.17 -4.61
C GLN A 35 5.50 18.61 -6.03
N GLY A 36 5.96 19.86 -6.16
CA GLY A 36 6.17 20.50 -7.45
C GLY A 36 4.86 20.64 -8.25
N MET A 37 4.82 20.03 -9.44
CA MET A 37 3.64 20.01 -10.30
C MET A 37 2.71 18.81 -10.04
N ASN A 38 3.15 17.83 -9.24
CA ASN A 38 2.41 16.60 -9.00
C ASN A 38 1.69 16.61 -7.64
N TYR A 39 0.60 15.87 -7.55
CA TYR A 39 -0.03 15.52 -6.29
C TYR A 39 0.38 14.10 -5.88
N VAL A 40 0.88 13.98 -4.66
CA VAL A 40 1.31 12.73 -4.04
C VAL A 40 0.50 12.45 -2.78
N LYS A 41 0.50 11.21 -2.34
CA LYS A 41 -0.10 10.74 -1.09
C LYS A 41 0.99 10.18 -0.20
N GLU A 42 0.98 10.55 1.07
CA GLU A 42 1.88 9.96 2.06
C GLU A 42 1.61 8.45 2.20
N TYR A 43 2.67 7.68 2.40
CA TYR A 43 2.60 6.24 2.65
C TYR A 43 3.81 5.80 3.45
N TRP A 44 3.59 5.17 4.60
CA TRP A 44 4.66 4.71 5.47
C TRP A 44 4.47 3.25 5.86
N GLY A 45 5.60 2.58 6.15
CA GLY A 45 5.60 1.24 6.72
C GLY A 45 5.29 1.25 8.22
N GLU A 46 4.69 0.17 8.71
CA GLU A 46 4.36 0.01 10.14
C GLU A 46 5.60 -0.02 11.05
N GLY A 47 6.73 -0.51 10.53
CA GLY A 47 8.03 -0.48 11.21
C GLY A 47 8.80 0.83 11.06
N SER A 48 8.19 1.88 10.50
CA SER A 48 8.82 3.21 10.43
C SER A 48 8.78 3.91 11.79
N ASN A 49 9.71 4.85 11.98
CA ASN A 49 9.73 5.73 13.15
C ASN A 49 8.45 6.59 13.30
N LYS A 50 7.71 6.78 12.19
CA LYS A 50 6.42 7.48 12.14
C LYS A 50 5.28 6.63 12.68
N ALA A 51 5.19 5.36 12.29
CA ALA A 51 4.12 4.46 12.73
C ALA A 51 4.34 3.88 14.13
N ARG A 52 5.59 3.53 14.47
CA ARG A 52 5.97 2.97 15.78
C ARG A 52 5.16 1.72 16.17
N ASN A 53 4.74 0.92 15.20
CA ASN A 53 3.99 -0.30 15.45
C ASN A 53 4.95 -1.43 15.86
N TRP A 54 5.52 -1.31 17.07
CA TRP A 54 6.44 -2.30 17.63
C TRP A 54 5.78 -3.68 17.79
N ALA A 55 4.49 -3.73 18.11
CA ALA A 55 3.74 -4.97 18.32
C ALA A 55 3.71 -5.87 17.07
N ARG A 56 3.78 -5.29 15.88
CA ARG A 56 3.89 -6.05 14.62
C ARG A 56 5.22 -6.82 14.50
N TYR A 57 6.27 -6.36 15.19
CA TYR A 57 7.63 -6.89 15.14
C TYR A 57 8.05 -7.47 16.49
N ASP A 58 7.11 -7.67 17.41
CA ASP A 58 7.40 -8.17 18.74
C ASP A 58 7.85 -9.64 18.68
N MET A 59 8.91 -9.94 19.42
CA MET A 59 9.52 -11.26 19.58
C MET A 59 9.61 -11.65 21.06
N GLY A 60 8.77 -11.06 21.92
CA GLY A 60 8.81 -11.20 23.38
C GLY A 60 9.81 -10.23 24.03
N GLY A 61 10.01 -9.06 23.43
CA GLY A 61 11.01 -8.07 23.81
C GLY A 61 10.46 -6.89 24.61
N GLU A 62 11.11 -5.73 24.49
CA GLU A 62 10.62 -4.48 25.03
C GLU A 62 9.52 -3.88 24.13
N ASP A 63 8.60 -3.08 24.70
CA ASP A 63 7.50 -2.40 23.99
C ASP A 63 7.98 -1.22 23.10
N ARG A 64 9.02 -1.45 22.28
CA ARG A 64 9.60 -0.49 21.34
C ARG A 64 10.22 -1.17 20.13
N LEU A 65 10.31 -0.44 19.02
CA LEU A 65 11.10 -0.87 17.86
C LEU A 65 12.59 -0.87 18.22
N ALA A 66 13.29 -1.98 17.96
CA ALA A 66 14.74 -2.08 18.14
C ALA A 66 15.50 -1.23 17.12
N PHE A 67 15.01 -1.21 15.87
CA PHE A 67 15.48 -0.37 14.78
C PHE A 67 14.36 -0.22 13.74
N GLU A 68 14.54 0.68 12.78
CA GLU A 68 13.53 0.99 11.76
C GLU A 68 13.48 -0.10 10.67
N GLU A 69 12.32 -0.71 10.46
CA GLU A 69 12.06 -1.77 9.46
C GLU A 69 11.09 -1.32 8.34
N GLY A 70 10.68 -0.05 8.38
CA GLY A 70 9.81 0.56 7.38
C GLY A 70 10.27 1.95 7.04
N VAL A 71 9.87 2.47 5.88
CA VAL A 71 10.20 3.83 5.45
C VAL A 71 8.96 4.71 5.40
N ASP A 72 9.12 6.01 5.62
CA ASP A 72 8.12 7.02 5.22
C ASP A 72 8.38 7.42 3.76
N SER A 73 7.33 7.52 2.96
CA SER A 73 7.44 7.69 1.52
C SER A 73 6.24 8.43 0.92
N PHE A 74 6.35 8.76 -0.35
CA PHE A 74 5.27 9.37 -1.14
C PHE A 74 4.96 8.52 -2.37
N GLY A 75 3.68 8.30 -2.63
CA GLY A 75 3.17 7.66 -3.85
C GLY A 75 2.38 8.64 -4.72
N PRO A 76 2.33 8.46 -6.05
CA PRO A 76 1.52 9.32 -6.92
C PRO A 76 0.03 9.16 -6.59
N ASN A 77 -0.71 10.27 -6.56
CA ASN A 77 -2.17 10.21 -6.37
C ASN A 77 -2.85 9.56 -7.58
N ALA A 78 -3.66 8.54 -7.35
CA ALA A 78 -4.39 7.80 -8.38
C ALA A 78 -5.85 8.23 -8.53
N GLY A 79 -6.33 9.19 -7.72
CA GLY A 79 -7.72 9.66 -7.75
C GLY A 79 -8.65 8.73 -6.96
N LYS A 80 -9.90 8.59 -7.40
CA LYS A 80 -10.89 7.76 -6.72
C LYS A 80 -10.61 6.27 -6.89
N LEU A 81 -10.81 5.51 -5.83
CA LEU A 81 -10.65 4.06 -5.82
C LEU A 81 -11.53 3.37 -6.88
N LYS A 82 -12.81 3.75 -6.96
CA LYS A 82 -13.80 3.09 -7.80
C LYS A 82 -13.35 2.98 -9.26
N ASP A 83 -12.92 4.10 -9.84
CA ASP A 83 -12.55 4.20 -11.26
C ASP A 83 -11.36 3.29 -11.59
N THR A 84 -10.39 3.18 -10.68
CA THR A 84 -9.20 2.35 -10.88
C THR A 84 -9.47 0.87 -10.60
N LEU A 85 -10.33 0.58 -9.62
CA LEU A 85 -10.67 -0.78 -9.23
C LEU A 85 -11.38 -1.53 -10.35
N GLU A 86 -12.32 -0.87 -11.05
CA GLU A 86 -13.04 -1.47 -12.19
C GLU A 86 -12.06 -1.89 -13.30
N ILE A 87 -11.09 -1.02 -13.63
CA ILE A 87 -10.04 -1.32 -14.61
C ILE A 87 -9.16 -2.48 -14.14
N CYS A 88 -8.80 -2.51 -12.86
CA CYS A 88 -7.97 -3.58 -12.30
C CYS A 88 -8.67 -4.94 -12.35
N LEU A 89 -9.95 -4.99 -11.98
CA LEU A 89 -10.75 -6.21 -12.05
C LEU A 89 -10.96 -6.68 -13.49
N ALA A 90 -11.15 -5.77 -14.44
CA ALA A 90 -11.22 -6.13 -15.86
C ALA A 90 -9.93 -6.80 -16.34
N LYS A 91 -8.76 -6.28 -15.94
CA LYS A 91 -7.44 -6.88 -16.25
C LYS A 91 -7.20 -8.22 -15.56
N ILE A 92 -7.83 -8.49 -14.42
CA ILE A 92 -7.75 -9.79 -13.74
C ILE A 92 -8.66 -10.82 -14.42
N ARG A 93 -9.87 -10.40 -14.82
CA ARG A 93 -10.85 -11.30 -15.46
C ARG A 93 -10.51 -11.67 -16.90
N SER A 94 -9.78 -10.83 -17.63
CA SER A 94 -9.44 -11.10 -19.03
C SER A 94 -8.47 -12.28 -19.25
N PRO A 95 -7.44 -12.51 -18.42
CA PRO A 95 -6.54 -13.66 -18.54
C PRO A 95 -6.95 -14.89 -17.72
N MET A 96 -7.99 -14.80 -16.89
CA MET A 96 -8.61 -15.95 -16.22
C MET A 96 -9.56 -16.67 -17.18
#